data_AF-A0A6P4I7E1-F1
#
_entry.id   AF-A0A6P4I7E1-F1
#
_cell.length_a   1.000
_cell.length_b   1.000
_cell.length_c   1.000
_cell.angle_alpha   90.00
_cell.angle_beta   90.00
_cell.angle_gamma   90.00
#
_symmetry.space_group_name_H-M   'P 1'
#
loop_
_entity.id
_entity.type
_entity.pdbx_description
1 polymer ?
#
loop_
_entity_poly.entity_id
_entity_poly.type
_entity_poly.pdbx_seq_one_letter_code
_entity_poly.pdbx_strand_id
1 'polypeptide(L)' 'MNFSWLAVLLLAIFAMAVSADKCSAPFKKEGNQCVTNRTIRGECPPHSQYSAKINKCVYK' A
#
# COMPACT_ATOMS: atom_id res chain seq x y z
N MET A 1 35.47 -7.45 19.19
CA MET A 1 34.17 -6.85 19.58
C MET A 1 33.13 -7.24 18.54
N ASN A 2 32.09 -7.99 18.94
CA ASN A 2 31.10 -8.54 18.02
C ASN A 2 30.03 -7.49 17.72
N PHE A 3 30.04 -6.91 16.52
CA PHE A 3 29.07 -5.91 16.06
C PHE A 3 27.72 -6.50 15.62
N SER A 4 27.47 -7.80 15.87
CA SER A 4 26.20 -8.48 15.50
C SER A 4 24.95 -7.81 16.06
N TRP A 5 25.04 -7.15 17.22
CA TRP A 5 23.88 -6.44 17.80
C TRP A 5 23.42 -5.26 16.93
N LEU A 6 24.35 -4.55 16.27
CA LEU A 6 24.00 -3.45 15.36
C LEU A 6 23.26 -3.97 14.12
N ALA A 7 23.65 -5.14 13.61
CA ALA A 7 22.99 -5.73 12.44
C ALA A 7 21.53 -6.09 12.74
N VAL A 8 21.25 -6.66 13.92
CA VAL A 8 19.88 -6.96 14.38
C VAL A 8 19.06 -5.68 14.54
N LEU A 9 19.66 -4.62 15.08
CA LEU A 9 19.01 -3.34 15.29
C LEU A 9 18.66 -2.65 13.95
N LEU A 10 19.57 -2.70 12.98
CA LEU A 10 19.32 -2.20 11.63
C LEU A 10 18.19 -2.97 10.94
N LEU A 11 18.19 -4.30 10.98
CA LEU A 11 17.13 -5.13 10.40
C LEU A 11 15.75 -4.82 10.99
N ALA A 12 15.66 -4.59 12.30
CA ALA A 12 14.41 -4.20 12.97
C ALA A 12 13.89 -2.84 12.48
N ILE A 13 14.77 -1.85 12.31
CA ILE A 13 14.41 -0.54 11.77
C ILE A 13 13.90 -0.66 10.33
N PHE A 14 14.58 -1.46 9.50
CA PHE A 14 14.15 -1.68 8.12
C PHE A 14 12.77 -2.36 8.04
N ALA A 15 12.50 -3.39 8.85
CA ALA A 15 11.20 -4.08 8.86
C ALA A 15 10.03 -3.14 9.19
N MET A 16 10.24 -2.21 10.14
CA MET A 16 9.23 -1.21 10.51
C MET A 16 8.98 -0.20 9.39
N ALA A 17 10.01 0.16 8.61
CA ALA A 17 9.89 1.09 7.49
C ALA A 17 9.08 0.51 6.31
N VAL A 18 9.17 -0.80 6.04
CA VAL A 18 8.43 -1.44 4.91
C VAL A 18 6.93 -1.59 5.20
N SER A 19 6.51 -1.51 6.46
CA SER A 19 5.11 -1.69 6.87
C SER A 19 4.24 -0.42 6.73
N ALA A 20 4.80 0.68 6.22
CA ALA A 20 4.15 1.99 6.19
C ALA A 20 3.07 2.15 5.08
N ASP A 21 3.07 1.29 4.07
CA ASP A 21 2.06 1.26 3.01
C ASP A 21 0.97 0.24 3.34
N LYS A 22 -0.01 0.69 4.13
CA LYS A 22 -1.16 -0.12 4.62
C LYS A 22 -2.16 -0.53 3.53
N CYS A 23 -1.87 -0.29 2.26
CA CYS A 23 -2.78 -0.64 1.16
C CYS A 23 -2.49 -2.06 0.68
N SER A 24 -3.50 -2.93 0.74
CA SER A 24 -3.36 -4.29 0.21
C SER A 24 -3.31 -4.27 -1.31
N ALA A 25 -2.46 -5.09 -1.93
CA ALA A 25 -2.44 -5.22 -3.38
C ALA A 25 -3.83 -5.66 -3.90
N PRO A 26 -4.35 -5.11 -5.02
CA PRO A 26 -3.69 -4.25 -6.01
C PRO A 26 -3.83 -2.73 -5.74
N PHE A 27 -4.20 -2.32 -4.54
CA PHE A 27 -4.38 -0.91 -4.20
C PHE A 27 -3.05 -0.26 -3.81
N LYS A 28 -2.81 0.94 -4.33
CA LYS A 28 -1.66 1.77 -4.01
C LYS A 28 -2.13 2.97 -3.20
N LYS A 29 -1.29 3.44 -2.29
CA LYS A 29 -1.58 4.64 -1.52
C LYS A 29 -1.43 5.88 -2.41
N GLU A 30 -2.48 6.67 -2.50
CA GLU A 30 -2.48 7.98 -3.17
C GLU A 30 -3.08 9.01 -2.21
N GLY A 31 -2.22 9.83 -1.60
CA GLY A 31 -2.59 10.69 -0.49
C GLY A 31 -3.02 9.89 0.74
N ASN A 32 -4.26 10.08 1.18
CA ASN A 32 -4.85 9.40 2.35
C ASN A 32 -5.78 8.23 1.96
N GLN A 33 -5.80 7.83 0.69
CA GLN A 33 -6.70 6.80 0.17
C GLN A 33 -5.90 5.67 -0.48
N CYS A 34 -6.40 4.44 -0.38
CA CYS A 34 -5.90 3.31 -1.15
C CYS A 34 -6.69 3.23 -2.45
N VAL A 35 -6.02 3.40 -3.59
CA VAL A 35 -6.66 3.49 -4.89
C VAL A 35 -6.04 2.53 -5.90
N THR A 36 -6.82 2.14 -6.90
CA THR A 36 -6.34 1.34 -8.02
C THR A 36 -7.00 1.79 -9.32
N ASN A 37 -6.36 1.49 -10.46
CA ASN A 37 -6.93 1.83 -11.75
C ASN A 37 -8.16 0.96 -12.01
N ARG A 38 -9.15 1.54 -12.71
CA ARG A 38 -10.27 0.76 -13.21
C ARG A 38 -9.76 -0.26 -14.22
N THR A 39 -10.33 -1.45 -14.23
CA THR A 39 -10.11 -2.41 -15.31
C THR A 39 -10.72 -1.86 -16.61
N ILE A 40 -10.06 -2.08 -17.75
CA ILE A 40 -10.48 -1.52 -19.05
C ILE A 40 -11.89 -2.01 -19.44
N ARG A 41 -12.24 -3.23 -19.00
CA ARG A 41 -13.54 -3.87 -19.20
C ARG A 41 -13.92 -4.57 -17.90
N GLY A 42 -14.53 -3.84 -16.96
CA GLY A 42 -14.98 -4.43 -15.70
C GLY A 42 -15.41 -3.41 -14.65
N GLU A 43 -16.00 -3.93 -13.58
CA GLU A 43 -16.27 -3.19 -12.36
C GLU A 43 -14.99 -3.07 -11.52
N CYS A 44 -15.01 -2.14 -10.56
CA CYS A 44 -13.91 -2.00 -9.60
C CYS A 44 -13.71 -3.30 -8.80
N PRO A 45 -12.48 -3.58 -8.32
CA PRO A 45 -12.23 -4.75 -7.48
C PRO A 45 -13.11 -4.76 -6.23
N PRO A 46 -13.36 -5.94 -5.62
CA PRO A 46 -14.20 -6.04 -4.43
C PRO A 46 -13.69 -5.13 -3.30
N HIS A 47 -14.63 -4.62 -2.49
CA HIS A 47 -14.35 -3.65 -1.41
C HIS A 47 -13.77 -2.33 -1.92
N SER A 48 -14.04 -1.97 -3.17
CA SER A 48 -13.71 -0.65 -3.70
C SER A 48 -14.85 -0.05 -4.50
N GLN A 49 -14.89 1.27 -4.56
CA GLN A 49 -15.89 2.02 -5.30
C GLN A 49 -15.23 2.97 -6.30
N TYR A 50 -15.79 3.03 -7.51
CA TYR A 50 -15.32 3.97 -8.52
C TYR A 50 -15.58 5.42 -8.08
N SER A 51 -14.54 6.24 -8.09
CA SER A 51 -14.63 7.68 -7.88
C SER A 51 -14.35 8.41 -9.18
N ALA A 52 -15.40 9.03 -9.75
CA ALA A 52 -15.30 9.81 -10.98
C ALA A 52 -14.36 11.02 -10.83
N LYS A 53 -14.20 11.55 -9.61
CA LYS A 53 -13.33 12.70 -9.31
C LYS A 53 -11.86 12.43 -9.61
N ILE A 54 -11.40 11.21 -9.39
CA ILE A 54 -10.01 10.80 -9.60
C ILE A 54 -9.87 9.71 -10.68
N ASN A 55 -10.97 9.36 -11.35
CA ASN A 55 -11.07 8.30 -12.37
C ASN A 55 -10.42 6.97 -11.93
N LYS A 56 -10.53 6.63 -10.64
CA LYS A 56 -9.91 5.47 -9.99
C LYS A 56 -10.89 4.78 -9.03
N CYS A 57 -10.61 3.53 -8.72
CA CYS A 57 -11.33 2.75 -7.72
C CYS A 57 -10.70 3.02 -6.34
N VAL A 58 -11.49 3.45 -5.37
CA VAL A 58 -11.07 3.75 -4.00
C VAL A 58 -11.49 2.61 -3.08
N TYR A 59 -10.55 2.04 -2.33
CA TYR A 59 -10.82 1.01 -1.33
C TYR A 59 -11.66 1.57 -0.18
N LYS A 60 -12.67 0.82 0.27
CA LYS A 60 -13.58 1.19 1.37
C LYS A 60 -13.47 0.23 2.54
#